data_AF-A0A3R9VPH6-F1
#
_entry.id   AF-A0A3R9VPH6-F1
#
_cell.length_a   1.000
_cell.length_b   1.000
_cell.length_c   1.000
_cell.angle_alpha   90.00
_cell.angle_beta   90.00
_cell.angle_gamma   90.00
#
_symmetry.space_group_name_H-M   'P 1'
#
loop_
_entity.id
_entity.type
_entity.pdbx_description
1 polymer ?
#
loop_
_entity_poly.entity_id
_entity_poly.type
_entity_poly.pdbx_seq_one_letter_code
_entity_poly.pdbx_strand_id
1 'polypeptide(L)'
;MPLNSMDRRSVLRTALGVAGAAATVGIVGATPAAAHGRHRPELPKVEGLVGDRWASEFWYDYDEMSYYNPTAEMKAAVGAITAPFGGFTKSYDAWVATRKGGRYPRSWMEIIQPNRAHFELLSREQKKVYDKWYGRDPKGLVFAFQEFGQGTLFDPRRPAGNKVHMMNYTPPTPTQAYHRWHAYLQSFQLLDIDRRFWAHINRLAGTAWELQSIGNPVNDANDNKHLPRHVVNKVTAKWLCRSDAKVTAAFDVWPRPADMGK
;
A
#
# COMPACT_ATOMS: atom_id res chain seq x y z
N MET A 1 -16.06 25.47 38.03
CA MET A 1 -16.89 24.26 37.88
C MET A 1 -18.28 24.72 37.46
N PRO A 2 -18.91 24.12 36.44
CA PRO A 2 -19.12 22.68 36.35
C PRO A 2 -18.34 21.97 35.23
N LEU A 3 -18.17 20.67 35.46
CA LEU A 3 -17.54 19.62 34.65
C LEU A 3 -18.61 18.80 33.92
N ASN A 4 -18.20 18.17 32.81
CA ASN A 4 -18.66 16.86 32.29
C ASN A 4 -20.08 16.69 31.74
N SER A 5 -20.15 16.55 30.41
CA SER A 5 -20.87 15.40 29.78
C SER A 5 -20.49 15.10 28.32
N MET A 6 -19.62 15.87 27.65
CA MET A 6 -19.15 15.57 26.29
C MET A 6 -17.73 14.99 26.23
N ASP A 7 -17.26 14.40 27.33
CA ASP A 7 -16.10 13.53 27.33
C ASP A 7 -16.54 12.07 27.13
N ARG A 8 -15.74 11.30 26.37
CA ARG A 8 -15.78 9.83 26.12
C ARG A 8 -16.36 9.26 24.81
N ARG A 9 -17.00 10.01 23.90
CA ARG A 9 -17.52 9.42 22.63
C ARG A 9 -16.98 9.98 21.31
N SER A 10 -16.14 11.02 21.33
CA SER A 10 -15.52 11.57 20.10
C SER A 10 -14.03 11.20 19.93
N VAL A 11 -13.47 10.42 20.85
CA VAL A 11 -12.11 9.87 20.74
C VAL A 11 -12.23 8.42 20.32
N LEU A 12 -12.18 8.15 19.00
CA LEU A 12 -11.77 6.89 18.34
C LEU A 12 -12.37 6.81 16.92
N ARG A 13 -11.85 7.61 16.00
CA ARG A 13 -11.99 7.38 14.54
C ARG A 13 -10.63 7.35 13.85
N THR A 14 -9.65 6.74 14.50
CA THR A 14 -8.30 6.61 13.94
C THR A 14 -7.79 5.20 14.19
N ALA A 15 -8.17 4.26 13.34
CA ALA A 15 -7.43 3.02 13.19
C ALA A 15 -7.73 2.41 11.81
N LEU A 16 -6.64 2.16 11.10
CA LEU A 16 -6.48 1.60 9.76
C LEU A 16 -6.96 2.41 8.58
N GLY A 17 -5.96 2.78 7.78
CA GLY A 17 -6.17 3.16 6.41
C GLY A 17 -5.53 4.50 6.03
N VAL A 18 -4.80 4.50 4.92
CA VAL A 18 -4.41 5.72 4.21
C VAL A 18 -5.70 6.41 3.71
N ALA A 19 -6.17 7.40 4.48
CA ALA A 19 -7.18 8.44 4.19
C ALA A 19 -8.23 8.19 3.06
N GLY A 20 -9.53 8.16 3.41
CA GLY A 20 -10.65 8.02 2.45
C GLY A 20 -11.98 7.44 2.97
N ALA A 21 -12.85 8.25 3.57
CA ALA A 21 -14.10 7.81 4.21
C ALA A 21 -15.18 7.17 3.31
N ALA A 22 -15.81 6.10 3.85
CA ALA A 22 -17.22 5.63 3.81
C ALA A 22 -18.05 5.49 2.49
N ALA A 23 -18.51 4.27 2.17
CA ALA A 23 -19.92 3.80 2.24
C ALA A 23 -20.24 2.65 1.22
N THR A 24 -21.03 1.68 1.67
CA THR A 24 -21.46 0.39 1.07
C THR A 24 -22.44 0.48 -0.10
N VAL A 25 -22.39 -0.42 -1.11
CA VAL A 25 -23.54 -1.10 -1.81
C VAL A 25 -23.04 -2.34 -2.60
N GLY A 26 -23.81 -3.43 -2.61
CA GLY A 26 -23.52 -4.74 -3.24
C GLY A 26 -23.78 -4.85 -4.77
N ILE A 27 -23.26 -5.93 -5.39
CA ILE A 27 -23.23 -6.12 -6.85
C ILE A 27 -23.82 -7.49 -7.24
N VAL A 28 -24.58 -7.52 -8.36
CA VAL A 28 -25.05 -8.74 -9.07
C VAL A 28 -24.59 -8.69 -10.54
N GLY A 29 -23.87 -9.76 -10.96
CA GLY A 29 -23.67 -10.42 -12.29
C GLY A 29 -23.54 -9.63 -13.62
N ALA A 30 -22.89 -10.10 -14.71
CA ALA A 30 -22.00 -11.25 -15.03
C ALA A 30 -21.51 -11.19 -16.53
N THR A 31 -20.27 -11.64 -16.88
CA THR A 31 -19.71 -12.18 -18.20
C THR A 31 -19.24 -11.35 -19.46
N PRO A 32 -18.21 -11.76 -20.27
CA PRO A 32 -16.76 -11.59 -20.05
C PRO A 32 -15.95 -11.19 -21.33
N ALA A 33 -14.61 -11.08 -21.25
CA ALA A 33 -13.69 -11.37 -22.37
C ALA A 33 -12.24 -11.73 -21.91
N ALA A 34 -11.65 -12.68 -22.65
CA ALA A 34 -10.41 -13.48 -22.56
C ALA A 34 -9.05 -12.71 -22.53
N ALA A 35 -7.86 -13.27 -22.25
CA ALA A 35 -7.37 -14.56 -21.71
C ALA A 35 -5.86 -14.46 -21.39
N HIS A 36 -5.44 -14.97 -20.22
CA HIS A 36 -4.13 -15.55 -19.96
C HIS A 36 -4.32 -16.83 -19.13
N GLY A 37 -3.70 -17.93 -19.58
CA GLY A 37 -4.14 -19.31 -19.33
C GLY A 37 -4.14 -19.83 -17.89
N ARG A 38 -5.00 -20.85 -17.71
CA ARG A 38 -5.50 -21.57 -16.50
C ARG A 38 -6.66 -20.87 -15.80
N HIS A 39 -7.74 -21.64 -15.55
CA HIS A 39 -9.05 -21.23 -15.01
C HIS A 39 -8.93 -20.21 -13.87
N ARG A 40 -8.85 -18.93 -14.24
CA ARG A 40 -9.05 -17.84 -13.32
C ARG A 40 -10.56 -17.82 -13.00
N PRO A 41 -10.96 -17.67 -11.73
CA PRO A 41 -12.36 -17.46 -11.41
C PRO A 41 -12.92 -16.31 -12.24
N GLU A 42 -14.19 -16.41 -12.62
CA GLU A 42 -14.85 -15.32 -13.33
C GLU A 42 -14.81 -14.06 -12.45
N LEU A 43 -14.27 -12.98 -12.99
CA LEU A 43 -14.20 -11.71 -12.29
C LEU A 43 -15.57 -11.03 -12.27
N PRO A 44 -15.93 -10.35 -11.17
CA PRO A 44 -17.16 -9.58 -11.10
C PRO A 44 -17.20 -8.53 -12.21
N LYS A 45 -18.38 -8.36 -12.82
CA LYS A 45 -18.62 -7.23 -13.71
C LYS A 45 -18.75 -5.96 -12.87
N VAL A 46 -17.97 -4.94 -13.22
CA VAL A 46 -18.02 -3.63 -12.59
C VAL A 46 -18.16 -2.62 -13.72
N GLU A 47 -19.35 -2.03 -13.83
CA GLU A 47 -19.63 -1.01 -14.85
C GLU A 47 -18.76 0.23 -14.59
N GLY A 48 -18.09 0.74 -15.63
CA GLY A 48 -17.22 1.92 -15.54
C GLY A 48 -15.81 1.66 -14.99
N LEU A 49 -15.44 0.40 -14.71
CA LEU A 49 -14.06 0.01 -14.37
C LEU A 49 -13.12 0.26 -15.56
N VAL A 50 -11.98 0.93 -15.32
CA VAL A 50 -10.94 1.18 -16.34
C VAL A 50 -9.60 0.65 -15.84
N GLY A 51 -8.79 0.11 -16.76
CA GLY A 51 -7.51 -0.53 -16.46
C GLY A 51 -7.60 -2.05 -16.45
N ASP A 52 -6.54 -2.72 -15.99
CA ASP A 52 -6.50 -4.18 -15.91
C ASP A 52 -7.43 -4.70 -14.81
N ARG A 53 -8.42 -5.52 -15.19
CA ARG A 53 -9.44 -6.02 -14.26
C ARG A 53 -8.86 -6.91 -13.15
N TRP A 54 -7.83 -7.70 -13.45
CA TRP A 54 -7.24 -8.62 -12.47
C TRP A 54 -6.42 -7.85 -11.43
N ALA A 55 -5.67 -6.84 -11.86
CA ALA A 55 -4.98 -5.90 -10.98
C ALA A 55 -5.97 -5.07 -10.15
N SER A 56 -7.06 -4.58 -10.73
CA SER A 56 -8.09 -3.85 -10.00
C SER A 56 -8.72 -4.69 -8.90
N GLU A 57 -9.13 -5.95 -9.18
CA GLU A 57 -9.71 -6.80 -8.12
C GLU A 57 -8.68 -7.15 -7.04
N PHE A 58 -7.41 -7.35 -7.39
CA PHE A 58 -6.36 -7.54 -6.39
C PHE A 58 -6.24 -6.35 -5.44
N TRP A 59 -6.17 -5.13 -5.98
CA TRP A 59 -6.07 -3.92 -5.16
C TRP A 59 -7.36 -3.61 -4.42
N TYR A 60 -8.52 -3.94 -4.99
CA TYR A 60 -9.81 -3.86 -4.32
C TYR A 60 -9.85 -4.77 -3.10
N ASP A 61 -9.50 -6.05 -3.24
CA ASP A 61 -9.43 -6.98 -2.10
C ASP A 61 -8.41 -6.53 -1.04
N TYR A 62 -7.27 -5.99 -1.48
CA TYR A 62 -6.26 -5.46 -0.57
C TYR A 62 -6.78 -4.25 0.21
N ASP A 63 -7.48 -3.33 -0.46
CA ASP A 63 -8.14 -2.18 0.16
C ASP A 63 -9.27 -2.63 1.10
N GLU A 64 -10.08 -3.63 0.72
CA GLU A 64 -11.14 -4.17 1.58
C GLU A 64 -10.58 -4.74 2.88
N MET A 65 -9.56 -5.59 2.78
CA MET A 65 -8.95 -6.24 3.95
C MET A 65 -8.19 -5.25 4.85
N SER A 66 -7.59 -4.20 4.28
CA SER A 66 -6.71 -3.29 5.03
C SER A 66 -7.35 -1.96 5.42
N TYR A 67 -8.35 -1.50 4.66
CA TYR A 67 -8.90 -0.15 4.71
C TYR A 67 -10.41 -0.16 4.99
N TYR A 68 -11.22 -0.70 4.08
CA TYR A 68 -12.67 -0.52 4.14
C TYR A 68 -13.34 -1.44 5.16
N ASN A 69 -13.00 -2.73 5.13
CA ASN A 69 -13.63 -3.76 5.93
C ASN A 69 -12.61 -4.67 6.68
N PRO A 70 -11.62 -4.11 7.40
CA PRO A 70 -10.70 -4.95 8.16
C PRO A 70 -11.41 -5.69 9.29
N THR A 71 -11.01 -6.93 9.53
CA THR A 71 -11.51 -7.75 10.66
C THR A 71 -11.17 -7.08 12.00
N ALA A 72 -11.91 -7.43 13.06
CA ALA A 72 -11.62 -6.90 14.40
C ALA A 72 -10.20 -7.26 14.88
N GLU A 73 -9.71 -8.45 14.52
CA GLU A 73 -8.37 -8.92 14.84
C GLU A 73 -7.30 -8.09 14.12
N MET A 74 -7.48 -7.83 12.82
CA MET A 74 -6.62 -6.93 12.03
C MET A 74 -6.63 -5.51 12.61
N LYS A 75 -7.80 -5.04 13.05
CA LYS A 75 -7.95 -3.74 13.71
C LYS A 75 -7.13 -3.62 14.98
N ALA A 76 -7.24 -4.61 15.84
CA ALA A 76 -6.47 -4.67 17.08
C ALA A 76 -4.96 -4.75 16.81
N ALA A 77 -4.53 -5.57 15.85
CA ALA A 77 -3.12 -5.74 15.55
C ALA A 77 -2.46 -4.45 15.03
N VAL A 78 -3.07 -3.75 14.08
CA VAL A 78 -2.52 -2.48 13.61
C VAL A 78 -2.62 -1.38 14.67
N GLY A 79 -3.66 -1.41 15.52
CA GLY A 79 -3.72 -0.56 16.71
C GLY A 79 -2.52 -0.76 17.63
N ALA A 80 -2.19 -2.00 17.97
CA ALA A 80 -1.04 -2.34 18.79
C ALA A 80 0.30 -1.95 18.14
N ILE A 81 0.47 -2.22 16.83
CA ILE A 81 1.66 -1.82 16.08
C ILE A 81 1.84 -0.29 16.08
N THR A 82 0.75 0.47 15.97
CA THR A 82 0.82 1.94 15.83
C THR A 82 0.85 2.70 17.14
N ALA A 83 0.44 2.08 18.25
CA ALA A 83 0.41 2.71 19.57
C ALA A 83 1.77 3.28 20.00
N PRO A 84 2.91 2.58 19.85
CA PRO A 84 4.23 3.14 20.20
C PRO A 84 4.62 4.38 19.40
N PHE A 85 4.08 4.56 18.19
CA PHE A 85 4.33 5.74 17.36
C PHE A 85 3.43 6.92 17.73
N GLY A 86 2.39 6.70 18.55
CA GLY A 86 1.32 7.66 18.79
C GLY A 86 0.30 7.73 17.64
N GLY A 87 0.13 6.62 16.91
CA GLY A 87 -0.83 6.47 15.83
C GLY A 87 -0.20 6.31 14.43
N PHE A 88 -1.02 5.87 13.47
CA PHE A 88 -0.56 5.54 12.11
C PHE A 88 0.13 6.71 11.39
N THR A 89 -0.39 7.93 11.53
CA THR A 89 0.15 9.12 10.86
C THR A 89 1.56 9.49 11.35
N LYS A 90 1.91 9.12 12.58
CA LYS A 90 3.21 9.39 13.21
C LYS A 90 4.26 8.30 12.96
N SER A 91 3.89 7.19 12.31
CA SER A 91 4.81 6.09 12.00
C SER A 91 6.01 6.52 11.14
N TYR A 92 5.79 7.43 10.19
CA TYR A 92 6.88 7.98 9.37
C TYR A 92 7.83 8.87 10.17
N ASP A 93 7.30 9.71 11.06
CA ASP A 93 8.14 10.58 11.90
C ASP A 93 9.01 9.75 12.85
N ALA A 94 8.43 8.70 13.45
CA ALA A 94 9.17 7.74 14.27
C ALA A 94 10.25 7.01 13.45
N TRP A 95 9.91 6.58 12.23
CA TRP A 95 10.88 5.96 11.32
C TRP A 95 12.07 6.90 11.05
N VAL A 96 11.80 8.12 10.60
CA VAL A 96 12.83 9.14 10.31
C VAL A 96 13.68 9.44 11.53
N ALA A 97 13.08 9.57 12.72
CA ALA A 97 13.80 9.82 13.96
C ALA A 97 14.80 8.68 14.27
N THR A 98 14.38 7.42 14.13
CA THR A 98 15.28 6.27 14.36
C THR A 98 16.39 6.16 13.31
N ARG A 99 16.09 6.47 12.03
CA ARG A 99 17.06 6.50 10.94
C ARG A 99 18.16 7.54 11.16
N LYS A 100 17.79 8.74 11.64
CA LYS A 100 18.72 9.85 11.91
C LYS A 100 19.49 9.69 13.23
N GLY A 101 18.97 8.91 14.18
CA GLY A 101 19.54 8.77 15.53
C GLY A 101 20.82 7.94 15.64
N GLY A 102 21.43 7.49 14.53
CA GLY A 102 22.73 6.79 14.51
C GLY A 102 22.73 5.36 15.06
N ARG A 103 21.63 4.90 15.69
CA ARG A 103 21.50 3.55 16.26
C ARG A 103 20.66 2.59 15.41
N TYR A 104 20.23 2.99 14.22
CA TYR A 104 19.50 2.09 13.34
C TYR A 104 20.38 0.88 12.94
N PRO A 105 19.85 -0.37 12.92
CA PRO A 105 18.44 -0.75 13.08
C PRO A 105 17.99 -0.96 14.54
N ARG A 106 18.90 -0.91 15.53
CA ARG A 106 18.60 -1.20 16.93
C ARG A 106 17.47 -0.33 17.49
N SER A 107 17.53 0.99 17.27
CA SER A 107 16.51 1.93 17.76
C SER A 107 15.12 1.68 17.18
N TRP A 108 15.03 1.20 15.93
CA TRP A 108 13.74 0.82 15.35
C TRP A 108 13.26 -0.53 15.88
N MET A 109 14.17 -1.50 16.00
CA MET A 109 13.90 -2.82 16.56
C MET A 109 13.35 -2.75 17.99
N GLU A 110 13.90 -1.88 18.84
CA GLU A 110 13.40 -1.63 20.20
C GLU A 110 11.92 -1.26 20.23
N ILE A 111 11.41 -0.58 19.19
CA ILE A 111 10.01 -0.17 19.08
C ILE A 111 9.11 -1.29 18.56
N ILE A 112 9.57 -2.02 17.55
CA ILE A 112 8.73 -3.00 16.83
C ILE A 112 8.77 -4.41 17.44
N GLN A 113 9.87 -4.81 18.07
CA GLN A 113 10.07 -6.15 18.61
C GLN A 113 8.96 -6.58 19.60
N PRO A 114 8.50 -5.72 20.53
CA PRO A 114 7.41 -6.08 21.45
C PRO A 114 6.10 -6.43 20.74
N ASN A 115 5.90 -5.94 19.50
CA ASN A 115 4.69 -6.14 18.70
C ASN A 115 4.85 -7.22 17.62
N ARG A 116 5.88 -8.08 17.71
CA ARG A 116 6.20 -9.11 16.68
C ARG A 116 4.99 -9.96 16.28
N ALA A 117 4.21 -10.45 17.25
CA ALA A 117 3.01 -11.26 16.97
C ALA A 117 1.95 -10.51 16.15
N HIS A 118 1.79 -9.20 16.38
CA HIS A 118 0.88 -8.37 15.59
C HIS A 118 1.41 -8.14 14.17
N PHE A 119 2.73 -8.01 14.00
CA PHE A 119 3.35 -7.99 12.67
C PHE A 119 3.20 -9.34 11.94
N GLU A 120 3.32 -10.47 12.63
CA GLU A 120 3.09 -11.80 12.02
C GLU A 120 1.64 -11.94 11.53
N LEU A 121 0.69 -11.45 12.32
CA LEU A 121 -0.71 -11.41 11.92
C LEU A 121 -0.93 -10.53 10.68
N LEU A 122 -0.43 -9.30 10.72
CA LEU A 122 -0.51 -8.37 9.60
C LEU A 122 0.11 -8.97 8.32
N SER A 123 1.28 -9.59 8.45
CA SER A 123 1.97 -10.27 7.34
C SER A 123 1.09 -11.36 6.75
N ARG A 124 0.55 -12.25 7.60
CA ARG A 124 -0.29 -13.37 7.18
C ARG A 124 -1.54 -12.90 6.44
N GLU A 125 -2.26 -11.92 6.98
CA GLU A 125 -3.51 -11.44 6.35
C GLU A 125 -3.24 -10.74 5.01
N GLN A 126 -2.17 -9.95 4.91
CA GLN A 126 -1.76 -9.36 3.63
C GLN A 126 -1.36 -10.44 2.62
N LYS A 127 -0.56 -11.43 3.04
CA LYS A 127 -0.12 -12.53 2.17
C LYS A 127 -1.26 -13.36 1.61
N LYS A 128 -2.35 -13.59 2.35
CA LYS A 128 -3.55 -14.26 1.82
C LYS A 128 -4.08 -13.58 0.55
N VAL A 129 -4.08 -12.25 0.50
CA VAL A 129 -4.51 -11.50 -0.69
C VAL A 129 -3.52 -11.67 -1.83
N TYR A 130 -2.22 -11.53 -1.57
CA TYR A 130 -1.18 -11.77 -2.58
C TYR A 130 -1.25 -13.18 -3.16
N ASP A 131 -1.40 -14.20 -2.31
CA ASP A 131 -1.45 -15.60 -2.71
C ASP A 131 -2.72 -15.92 -3.49
N LYS A 132 -3.87 -15.36 -3.09
CA LYS A 132 -5.16 -15.49 -3.80
C LYS A 132 -5.06 -15.01 -5.25
N TRP A 133 -4.43 -13.86 -5.48
CA TRP A 133 -4.42 -13.22 -6.79
C TRP A 133 -3.22 -13.58 -7.66
N TYR A 134 -2.04 -13.77 -7.05
CA TYR A 134 -0.78 -13.87 -7.76
C TYR A 134 0.14 -14.99 -7.27
N GLY A 135 -0.27 -15.86 -6.35
CA GLY A 135 0.63 -16.79 -5.63
C GLY A 135 1.80 -17.37 -6.45
N ARG A 136 1.52 -18.07 -7.56
CA ARG A 136 2.55 -18.64 -8.47
C ARG A 136 2.85 -17.78 -9.71
N ASP A 137 2.33 -16.58 -9.78
CA ASP A 137 2.49 -15.60 -10.86
C ASP A 137 3.22 -14.32 -10.38
N PRO A 138 4.53 -14.41 -10.08
CA PRO A 138 5.31 -13.26 -9.64
C PRO A 138 5.41 -12.17 -10.73
N LYS A 139 5.25 -12.52 -12.01
CA LYS A 139 5.26 -11.53 -13.10
C LYS A 139 3.97 -10.73 -13.13
N GLY A 140 2.82 -11.39 -12.92
CA GLY A 140 1.53 -10.72 -12.73
C GLY A 140 1.55 -9.76 -11.55
N LEU A 141 2.20 -10.15 -10.43
CA LEU A 141 2.34 -9.27 -9.28
C LEU A 141 3.15 -8.01 -9.60
N VAL A 142 4.27 -8.15 -10.30
CA VAL A 142 5.07 -7.00 -10.76
C VAL A 142 4.22 -6.06 -11.62
N PHE A 143 3.45 -6.62 -12.57
CA PHE A 143 2.54 -5.85 -13.41
C PHE A 143 1.48 -5.11 -12.58
N ALA A 144 0.87 -5.75 -11.59
CA ALA A 144 -0.12 -5.11 -10.71
C ALA A 144 0.42 -3.87 -9.98
N PHE A 145 1.68 -3.91 -9.54
CA PHE A 145 2.34 -2.75 -8.93
C PHE A 145 2.71 -1.66 -9.94
N GLN A 146 3.02 -2.03 -11.19
CA GLN A 146 3.25 -1.06 -12.25
C GLN A 146 1.96 -0.28 -12.56
N GLU A 147 0.82 -0.97 -12.66
CA GLU A 147 -0.48 -0.34 -12.94
C GLU A 147 -0.95 0.56 -11.79
N PHE A 148 -0.75 0.11 -10.54
CA PHE A 148 -0.99 0.90 -9.33
C PHE A 148 -0.12 2.16 -9.28
N GLY A 149 1.18 2.01 -9.53
CA GLY A 149 2.12 3.13 -9.56
C GLY A 149 1.78 4.14 -10.65
N GLN A 150 1.37 3.69 -11.83
CA GLN A 150 0.93 4.59 -12.90
C GLN A 150 -0.41 5.28 -12.59
N GLY A 151 -1.20 4.77 -11.62
CA GLY A 151 -2.53 5.30 -11.29
C GLY A 151 -3.55 5.08 -12.40
N THR A 152 -3.52 3.92 -13.05
CA THR A 152 -4.35 3.61 -14.23
C THR A 152 -5.54 2.71 -13.94
N LEU A 153 -5.68 2.27 -12.68
CA LEU A 153 -6.71 1.37 -12.21
C LEU A 153 -7.87 2.16 -11.58
N PHE A 154 -8.78 2.69 -12.41
CA PHE A 154 -9.96 3.41 -11.93
C PHE A 154 -11.07 2.42 -11.60
N ASP A 155 -11.59 2.51 -10.37
CA ASP A 155 -12.64 1.65 -9.85
C ASP A 155 -13.81 2.47 -9.27
N PRO A 156 -15.00 2.41 -9.91
CA PRO A 156 -16.17 3.16 -9.48
C PRO A 156 -16.75 2.66 -8.14
N ARG A 157 -16.38 1.48 -7.64
CA ARG A 157 -16.78 0.99 -6.32
C ARG A 157 -16.12 1.75 -5.16
N ARG A 158 -14.96 2.37 -5.39
CA ARG A 158 -14.23 3.11 -4.34
C ARG A 158 -14.91 4.44 -4.03
N PRO A 159 -14.66 5.09 -2.88
CA PRO A 159 -15.23 6.40 -2.55
C PRO A 159 -14.76 7.52 -3.49
N ALA A 160 -15.56 8.60 -3.56
CA ALA A 160 -15.16 9.82 -4.24
C ALA A 160 -13.89 10.43 -3.60
N GLY A 161 -13.03 11.02 -4.43
CA GLY A 161 -11.71 11.50 -4.06
C GLY A 161 -10.61 10.43 -4.08
N ASN A 162 -11.00 9.16 -4.22
CA ASN A 162 -10.15 7.97 -4.22
C ASN A 162 -10.68 6.91 -5.21
N LYS A 163 -11.05 7.27 -6.44
CA LYS A 163 -11.52 6.25 -7.41
C LYS A 163 -10.39 5.41 -8.02
N VAL A 164 -9.16 5.90 -8.04
CA VAL A 164 -8.01 5.22 -8.64
C VAL A 164 -7.19 4.47 -7.61
N HIS A 165 -6.94 3.16 -7.81
CA HIS A 165 -6.05 2.38 -6.95
C HIS A 165 -4.60 2.86 -7.09
N MET A 166 -4.23 3.75 -6.19
CA MET A 166 -2.89 4.30 -6.01
C MET A 166 -2.77 4.86 -4.59
N MET A 167 -1.58 5.34 -4.22
CA MET A 167 -1.43 6.06 -2.96
C MET A 167 -2.01 7.47 -3.09
N ASN A 168 -3.14 7.73 -2.45
CA ASN A 168 -3.84 9.02 -2.55
C ASN A 168 -2.96 10.20 -2.11
N TYR A 169 -3.17 11.34 -2.75
CA TYR A 169 -2.61 12.63 -2.36
C TYR A 169 -3.48 13.79 -2.83
N THR A 170 -3.17 14.99 -2.34
CA THR A 170 -3.82 16.23 -2.78
C THR A 170 -2.75 17.10 -3.42
N PRO A 171 -2.75 17.23 -4.77
CA PRO A 171 -1.84 18.15 -5.45
C PRO A 171 -1.89 19.57 -4.85
N PRO A 172 -0.74 20.27 -4.80
CA PRO A 172 0.57 19.88 -5.33
C PRO A 172 1.38 18.95 -4.39
N THR A 173 0.84 18.60 -3.22
CA THR A 173 1.57 17.86 -2.19
C THR A 173 1.67 16.37 -2.55
N PRO A 174 2.87 15.80 -2.75
CA PRO A 174 3.03 14.38 -3.05
C PRO A 174 2.60 13.49 -1.88
N THR A 175 2.22 12.24 -2.18
CA THR A 175 1.83 11.28 -1.13
C THR A 175 3.02 10.92 -0.22
N GLN A 176 2.79 10.88 1.10
CA GLN A 176 3.71 10.29 2.08
C GLN A 176 3.42 8.80 2.33
N ALA A 177 2.38 8.24 1.69
CA ALA A 177 1.89 6.91 2.04
C ALA A 177 2.88 5.80 1.69
N TYR A 178 3.68 5.96 0.62
CA TYR A 178 4.76 5.02 0.30
C TYR A 178 5.84 4.97 1.39
N HIS A 179 6.23 6.11 1.97
CA HIS A 179 7.21 6.15 3.05
C HIS A 179 6.69 5.54 4.35
N ARG A 180 5.40 5.74 4.65
CA ARG A 180 4.73 5.03 5.75
C ARG A 180 4.74 3.53 5.50
N TRP A 181 4.33 3.10 4.30
CA TRP A 181 4.32 1.68 3.94
C TRP A 181 5.70 1.04 4.03
N HIS A 182 6.74 1.72 3.55
CA HIS A 182 8.13 1.28 3.65
C HIS A 182 8.54 0.93 5.08
N ALA A 183 8.17 1.72 6.08
CA ALA A 183 8.50 1.45 7.48
C ALA A 183 7.92 0.10 7.96
N TYR A 184 6.71 -0.27 7.55
CA TYR A 184 6.12 -1.59 7.86
C TYR A 184 6.83 -2.71 7.09
N LEU A 185 7.10 -2.52 5.81
CA LEU A 185 7.81 -3.50 4.97
C LEU A 185 9.22 -3.76 5.51
N GLN A 186 9.88 -2.74 6.04
CA GLN A 186 11.17 -2.87 6.68
C GLN A 186 11.06 -3.52 8.07
N SER A 187 9.95 -3.33 8.78
CA SER A 187 9.68 -4.00 10.06
C SER A 187 9.54 -5.52 9.89
N PHE A 188 8.81 -5.99 8.86
CA PHE A 188 8.76 -7.43 8.57
C PHE A 188 10.15 -8.02 8.30
N GLN A 189 10.97 -7.34 7.50
CA GLN A 189 12.32 -7.79 7.18
C GLN A 189 13.24 -7.85 8.41
N LEU A 190 13.15 -6.85 9.30
CA LEU A 190 13.98 -6.78 10.51
C LEU A 190 13.55 -7.79 11.59
N LEU A 191 12.25 -8.11 11.65
CA LEU A 191 11.69 -9.14 12.55
C LEU A 191 11.82 -10.57 12.00
N ASP A 192 12.41 -10.73 10.81
CA ASP A 192 12.54 -11.97 10.05
C ASP A 192 11.19 -12.67 9.76
N ILE A 193 10.13 -11.86 9.59
CA ILE A 193 8.80 -12.35 9.20
C ILE A 193 8.77 -12.38 7.68
N ASP A 194 8.71 -13.56 7.07
CA ASP A 194 8.60 -13.71 5.60
C ASP A 194 9.60 -12.84 4.81
N ARG A 195 10.82 -12.69 5.35
CA ARG A 195 11.74 -11.62 5.00
C ARG A 195 11.96 -11.43 3.49
N ARG A 196 12.18 -12.53 2.76
CA ARG A 196 12.42 -12.49 1.31
C ARG A 196 11.21 -11.96 0.53
N PHE A 197 10.01 -12.36 0.94
CA PHE A 197 8.77 -11.91 0.33
C PHE A 197 8.60 -10.40 0.56
N TRP A 198 8.73 -9.93 1.80
CA TRP A 198 8.56 -8.51 2.09
C TRP A 198 9.67 -7.62 1.54
N ALA A 199 10.89 -8.13 1.42
CA ALA A 199 11.96 -7.45 0.70
C ALA A 199 11.62 -7.30 -0.79
N HIS A 200 10.96 -8.29 -1.41
CA HIS A 200 10.48 -8.18 -2.78
C HIS A 200 9.35 -7.14 -2.89
N ILE A 201 8.34 -7.20 -2.02
CA ILE A 201 7.24 -6.21 -1.99
C ILE A 201 7.78 -4.79 -1.77
N ASN A 202 8.82 -4.60 -0.96
CA ASN A 202 9.42 -3.28 -0.73
C ASN A 202 10.07 -2.69 -1.99
N ARG A 203 10.67 -3.53 -2.84
CA ARG A 203 11.17 -3.11 -4.17
C ARG A 203 10.01 -2.74 -5.10
N LEU A 204 8.91 -3.49 -5.04
CA LEU A 204 7.71 -3.18 -5.82
C LEU A 204 7.03 -1.88 -5.35
N ALA A 205 6.98 -1.63 -4.05
CA ALA A 205 6.50 -0.36 -3.49
C ALA A 205 7.37 0.82 -3.96
N GLY A 206 8.69 0.65 -4.02
CA GLY A 206 9.60 1.64 -4.60
C GLY A 206 9.36 1.87 -6.10
N THR A 207 9.10 0.79 -6.85
CA THR A 207 8.71 0.86 -8.28
C THR A 207 7.45 1.71 -8.43
N ALA A 208 6.40 1.39 -7.67
CA ALA A 208 5.13 2.11 -7.73
C ALA A 208 5.28 3.59 -7.32
N TRP A 209 6.03 3.87 -6.25
CA TRP A 209 6.32 5.24 -5.81
C TRP A 209 6.97 6.09 -6.90
N GLU A 210 7.98 5.54 -7.59
CA GLU A 210 8.64 6.27 -8.66
C GLU A 210 7.74 6.47 -9.89
N LEU A 211 7.00 5.43 -10.31
CA LEU A 211 6.06 5.54 -11.42
C LEU A 211 4.98 6.60 -11.13
N GLN A 212 4.44 6.63 -9.91
CA GLN A 212 3.44 7.61 -9.51
C GLN A 212 4.03 9.02 -9.46
N SER A 213 5.30 9.14 -9.05
CA SER A 213 6.02 10.41 -9.04
C SER A 213 6.25 10.98 -10.45
N ILE A 214 6.43 10.11 -11.45
CA ILE A 214 6.62 10.49 -12.86
C ILE A 214 5.26 10.79 -13.50
N GLY A 215 4.28 9.90 -13.33
CA GLY A 215 2.97 10.01 -13.98
C GLY A 215 2.08 11.10 -13.40
N ASN A 216 2.26 11.45 -12.12
CA ASN A 216 1.41 12.39 -11.39
C ASN A 216 -0.11 12.17 -11.64
N PRO A 217 -0.61 10.93 -11.49
CA PRO A 217 -2.01 10.60 -11.76
C PRO A 217 -3.01 11.34 -10.85
N VAL A 218 -4.24 11.53 -11.32
CA VAL A 218 -5.31 12.20 -10.59
C VAL A 218 -6.24 11.17 -9.92
N ASN A 219 -6.56 11.35 -8.64
CA ASN A 219 -7.28 10.35 -7.81
C ASN A 219 -8.63 9.88 -8.37
N ASP A 220 -9.33 10.72 -9.11
CA ASP A 220 -10.68 10.43 -9.63
C ASP A 220 -10.76 10.41 -11.16
N ALA A 221 -9.63 10.54 -11.85
CA ALA A 221 -9.61 10.49 -13.31
C ALA A 221 -9.65 9.03 -13.79
N ASN A 222 -10.62 8.73 -14.66
CA ASN A 222 -10.69 7.42 -15.32
C ASN A 222 -9.82 7.34 -16.58
N ASP A 223 -9.08 8.40 -16.91
CA ASP A 223 -8.30 8.52 -18.13
C ASP A 223 -6.82 8.88 -17.89
N ASN A 224 -6.33 8.65 -16.66
CA ASN A 224 -4.90 8.73 -16.33
C ASN A 224 -4.07 7.96 -17.37
N LYS A 225 -3.02 8.58 -17.89
CA LYS A 225 -2.24 8.02 -19.01
C LYS A 225 -1.19 7.03 -18.52
N HIS A 226 -1.06 5.91 -19.22
CA HIS A 226 0.10 5.04 -19.05
C HIS A 226 1.39 5.78 -19.40
N LEU A 227 2.44 5.46 -18.66
CA LEU A 227 3.78 5.91 -19.00
C LEU A 227 4.30 5.13 -20.22
N PRO A 228 5.27 5.68 -20.98
CA PRO A 228 5.91 4.92 -22.04
C PRO A 228 6.50 3.61 -21.50
N ARG A 229 6.25 2.49 -22.18
CA ARG A 229 6.63 1.15 -21.71
C ARG A 229 8.11 1.01 -21.35
N HIS A 230 9.00 1.71 -22.07
CA HIS A 230 10.43 1.72 -21.78
C HIS A 230 10.75 2.39 -20.43
N VAL A 231 10.01 3.42 -20.02
CA VAL A 231 10.13 4.06 -18.70
C VAL A 231 9.71 3.07 -17.62
N VAL A 232 8.54 2.44 -17.77
CA VAL A 232 8.03 1.44 -16.80
C VAL A 232 9.03 0.31 -16.61
N ASN A 233 9.56 -0.25 -17.70
CA ASN A 233 10.56 -1.31 -17.65
C ASN A 233 11.87 -0.87 -16.98
N LYS A 234 12.37 0.32 -17.31
CA LYS A 234 13.61 0.86 -16.73
C LYS A 234 13.48 1.07 -15.21
N VAL A 235 12.39 1.70 -14.76
CA VAL A 235 12.11 1.93 -13.34
C VAL A 235 11.97 0.60 -12.60
N THR A 236 11.20 -0.34 -13.15
CA THR A 236 11.00 -1.66 -12.55
C THR A 236 12.32 -2.42 -12.40
N ALA A 237 13.14 -2.48 -13.47
CA ALA A 237 14.43 -3.15 -13.42
C ALA A 237 15.37 -2.51 -12.39
N LYS A 238 15.40 -1.18 -12.33
CA LYS A 238 16.19 -0.43 -11.34
C LYS A 238 15.85 -0.84 -9.92
N TRP A 239 14.57 -0.83 -9.56
CA TRP A 239 14.13 -1.13 -8.19
C TRP A 239 14.27 -2.60 -7.84
N LEU A 240 13.95 -3.52 -8.76
CA LEU A 240 14.10 -4.95 -8.51
C LEU A 240 15.56 -5.38 -8.28
N CYS A 241 16.52 -4.67 -8.87
CA CYS A 241 17.96 -4.92 -8.69
C CYS A 241 18.55 -4.28 -7.42
N ARG A 242 17.80 -3.46 -6.66
CA ARG A 242 18.34 -2.84 -5.44
C ARG A 242 18.50 -3.85 -4.31
N SER A 243 19.61 -3.75 -3.58
CA SER A 243 19.74 -4.43 -2.29
C SER A 243 18.80 -3.79 -1.26
N ASP A 244 18.48 -4.52 -0.18
CA ASP A 244 17.59 -4.01 0.87
C ASP A 244 18.11 -2.66 1.43
N ALA A 245 19.43 -2.56 1.66
CA ALA A 245 20.05 -1.31 2.11
C ALA A 245 19.87 -0.14 1.12
N LYS A 246 19.93 -0.40 -0.20
CA LYS A 246 19.68 0.62 -1.23
C LYS A 246 18.20 1.02 -1.28
N VAL A 247 17.28 0.09 -1.06
CA VAL A 247 15.85 0.40 -0.93
C VAL A 247 15.61 1.28 0.29
N THR A 248 16.11 0.88 1.47
CA THR A 248 15.99 1.67 2.70
C THR A 248 16.55 3.08 2.54
N ALA A 249 17.77 3.22 2.01
CA ALA A 249 18.39 4.53 1.77
C ALA A 249 17.59 5.40 0.79
N ALA A 250 16.97 4.81 -0.23
CA ALA A 250 16.15 5.56 -1.18
C ALA A 250 14.88 6.14 -0.53
N PHE A 251 14.31 5.43 0.46
CA PHE A 251 13.16 5.90 1.24
C PHE A 251 13.52 6.88 2.37
N ASP A 252 14.81 7.15 2.62
CA ASP A 252 15.22 8.26 3.49
C ASP A 252 15.07 9.63 2.78
N VAL A 253 14.81 9.62 1.47
CA VAL A 253 14.58 10.82 0.65
C VAL A 253 13.08 11.02 0.41
N TRP A 254 12.61 12.26 0.58
CA TRP A 254 11.25 12.70 0.32
C TRP A 254 11.28 14.04 -0.46
N PRO A 255 10.34 14.32 -1.39
CA PRO A 255 9.12 13.55 -1.71
C PRO A 255 9.27 12.49 -2.81
N ARG A 256 10.37 12.50 -3.55
CA ARG A 256 10.60 11.65 -4.74
C ARG A 256 11.97 10.98 -4.66
N PRO A 257 12.20 9.87 -5.38
CA PRO A 257 13.53 9.25 -5.45
C PRO A 257 14.58 10.25 -5.95
N ALA A 258 15.75 10.29 -5.31
CA ALA A 258 16.84 11.21 -5.69
C ALA A 258 17.39 10.93 -7.11
N ASP A 259 17.22 9.71 -7.59
CA ASP A 259 17.63 9.24 -8.92
C ASP A 259 16.43 8.95 -9.82
N MET A 260 15.32 9.69 -9.63
CA MET A 260 14.12 9.55 -10.44
C MET A 260 14.43 9.73 -11.94
N GLY A 261 13.97 8.79 -12.76
CA GLY A 261 14.18 8.79 -14.22
C GLY A 261 15.60 8.44 -14.69
N LYS A 262 16.56 8.34 -13.76
CA LYS A 262 17.94 7.93 -14.05
C LYS A 262 18.05 6.43 -14.25
#